data_AF-A0A4T0V648-F1
#
_entry.id   AF-A0A4T0V648-F1
#
_cell.length_a   1.000
_cell.length_b   1.000
_cell.length_c   1.000
_cell.angle_alpha   90.00
_cell.angle_beta   90.00
_cell.angle_gamma   90.00
#
_symmetry.space_group_name_H-M   'P 1'
#
loop_
_entity.id
_entity.type
_entity.pdbx_description
1 polymer ?
#
loop_
_entity_poly.entity_id
_entity_poly.type
_entity_poly.pdbx_seq_one_letter_code
_entity_poly.pdbx_strand_id
1 'polypeptide(L)'
;MPLTLRLFLLFLVAHAALLAAVLTLPALAPLAGVAGASLYLPLLALSLLGVPLLAGAEAGGWASPGPAGYAAAALVWAALWLLLAHSLARLLPRGARRQG
;
A
#
# COMPACT_ATOMS: atom_id res chain seq x y z
N MET A 1 8.16 -6.23 -20.87
CA MET A 1 7.76 -5.51 -19.63
C MET A 1 9.01 -5.07 -18.88
N PRO A 2 9.21 -3.77 -18.59
CA PRO A 2 10.38 -3.28 -17.89
C PRO A 2 10.48 -3.85 -16.46
N LEU A 3 11.70 -4.00 -15.93
CA LEU A 3 11.94 -4.56 -14.59
C LEU A 3 11.18 -3.80 -13.50
N THR A 4 11.18 -2.46 -13.57
CA THR A 4 10.39 -1.59 -12.69
C THR A 4 8.92 -1.99 -12.65
N LEU A 5 8.30 -2.20 -13.81
CA LEU A 5 6.88 -2.58 -13.88
C LEU A 5 6.64 -3.98 -13.30
N ARG A 6 7.60 -4.91 -13.47
CA ARG A 6 7.50 -6.27 -12.87
C ARG A 6 7.55 -6.21 -11.35
N LEU A 7 8.51 -5.47 -10.81
CA LEU A 7 8.65 -5.27 -9.37
C LEU A 7 7.45 -4.52 -8.79
N PHE A 8 6.96 -3.50 -9.48
CA PHE A 8 5.76 -2.76 -9.07
C PHE A 8 4.54 -3.68 -8.95
N LEU A 9 4.24 -4.45 -9.99
CA LEU A 9 3.10 -5.39 -9.95
C LEU A 9 3.28 -6.45 -8.87
N LEU A 10 4.50 -6.96 -8.70
CA LEU A 10 4.80 -7.92 -7.64
C LEU A 10 4.51 -7.34 -6.24
N PHE A 11 5.01 -6.14 -5.94
CA PHE A 11 4.78 -5.49 -4.65
C PHE A 11 3.31 -5.16 -4.43
N LEU A 12 2.63 -4.61 -5.45
CA LEU A 12 1.22 -4.25 -5.36
C LEU A 12 0.34 -5.48 -5.11
N VAL A 13 0.56 -6.56 -5.85
CA VAL A 13 -0.18 -7.82 -5.68
C VAL A 13 0.14 -8.47 -4.35
N ALA A 14 1.40 -8.52 -3.93
CA ALA A 14 1.79 -9.07 -2.63
C ALA A 14 1.15 -8.29 -1.47
N HIS A 15 1.11 -6.97 -1.55
CA HIS A 15 0.46 -6.11 -0.55
C HIS A 15 -1.04 -6.36 -0.48
N ALA A 16 -1.72 -6.41 -1.63
CA ALA A 16 -3.15 -6.70 -1.69
C ALA A 16 -3.48 -8.11 -1.18
N ALA A 17 -2.68 -9.11 -1.55
CA ALA A 17 -2.84 -10.49 -1.09
C ALA A 17 -2.62 -10.61 0.41
N LEU A 18 -1.64 -9.90 0.98
CA LEU A 18 -1.40 -9.87 2.42
C LEU A 18 -2.58 -9.24 3.17
N LEU A 19 -3.11 -8.11 2.68
CA LEU A 19 -4.30 -7.50 3.28
C LEU A 19 -5.50 -8.44 3.22
N ALA A 20 -5.75 -9.08 2.07
CA ALA A 20 -6.83 -10.06 1.93
C ALA A 20 -6.65 -11.25 2.89
N ALA A 21 -5.42 -11.77 3.02
CA ALA A 21 -5.11 -12.85 3.94
C ALA A 21 -5.38 -12.47 5.40
N VAL A 22 -4.96 -11.28 5.85
CA VAL A 22 -5.21 -10.81 7.22
C VAL A 22 -6.71 -10.67 7.51
N LEU A 23 -7.50 -10.24 6.52
CA LEU A 23 -8.95 -10.05 6.67
C LEU A 23 -9.75 -11.36 6.64
N THR A 24 -9.18 -12.45 6.11
CA THR A 24 -9.91 -13.70 5.86
C THR A 24 -9.42 -14.88 6.69
N LEU A 25 -8.14 -14.88 7.11
CA LEU A 25 -7.53 -15.97 7.86
C LEU A 25 -7.52 -15.64 9.37
N PRO A 26 -8.26 -16.39 10.21
CA PRO A 26 -8.30 -16.13 11.65
C PRO A 26 -6.93 -16.21 12.33
N ALA A 27 -6.04 -17.06 11.82
CA ALA A 27 -4.67 -17.21 12.30
C ALA A 27 -3.84 -15.91 12.19
N LEU A 28 -4.25 -14.98 11.31
CA LEU A 28 -3.58 -13.69 11.10
C LEU A 28 -4.28 -12.53 11.84
N ALA A 29 -5.29 -12.80 12.67
CA ALA A 29 -5.98 -11.78 13.46
C ALA A 29 -5.05 -10.86 14.29
N PRO A 30 -3.91 -11.33 14.86
CA PRO A 30 -2.96 -10.43 15.55
C PRO A 30 -2.37 -9.32 14.65
N LEU A 31 -2.41 -9.51 13.32
CA LEU A 31 -1.94 -8.53 12.33
C LEU A 31 -3.04 -7.57 11.87
N ALA A 32 -4.27 -7.71 12.35
CA ALA A 32 -5.37 -6.83 11.96
C ALA A 32 -5.06 -5.34 12.23
N GLY A 33 -4.34 -5.05 13.33
CA GLY A 33 -3.87 -3.69 13.63
C GLY A 33 -2.90 -3.15 12.57
N VAL A 34 -2.04 -4.00 11.99
CA VAL A 34 -1.11 -3.63 10.92
C VAL A 34 -1.86 -3.38 9.61
N ALA A 35 -2.84 -4.23 9.28
CA ALA A 35 -3.72 -4.01 8.13
C ALA A 35 -4.52 -2.71 8.26
N GLY A 36 -5.03 -2.41 9.46
CA GLY A 36 -5.68 -1.14 9.79
C GLY A 36 -4.72 0.05 9.65
N ALA A 37 -3.52 -0.04 10.23
CA ALA A 37 -2.52 1.01 10.11
C ALA A 37 -2.10 1.28 8.66
N SER A 38 -2.02 0.24 7.83
CA SER A 38 -1.76 0.36 6.38
C SER A 38 -2.80 1.24 5.67
N LEU A 39 -4.05 1.24 6.15
CA LEU A 39 -5.11 2.09 5.62
C LEU A 39 -5.13 3.47 6.27
N TYR A 40 -5.06 3.56 7.60
CA TYR A 40 -5.26 4.81 8.33
C TYR A 40 -4.03 5.72 8.35
N LEU A 41 -2.82 5.18 8.34
CA LEU A 41 -1.59 5.99 8.37
C LEU A 41 -1.46 6.95 7.16
N PRO A 42 -1.64 6.51 5.90
CA PRO A 42 -1.60 7.43 4.77
C PRO A 42 -2.72 8.47 4.82
N LEU A 43 -3.91 8.09 5.30
CA LEU A 43 -5.04 9.01 5.43
C LEU A 43 -4.82 10.03 6.54
N LEU A 44 -4.21 9.64 7.65
CA LEU A 44 -3.79 10.56 8.70
C LEU A 44 -2.76 11.55 8.18
N ALA A 45 -1.77 11.09 7.41
CA ALA A 45 -0.78 11.97 6.80
C ALA A 45 -1.44 12.99 5.83
N LEU A 46 -2.43 12.56 5.06
CA LEU A 46 -3.17 13.43 4.14
C LEU A 46 -4.20 14.33 4.86
N SER A 47 -4.79 13.90 5.97
CA SER A 47 -5.74 14.72 6.73
C SER A 47 -5.05 15.90 7.41
N LEU A 48 -3.77 15.77 7.76
CA LEU A 48 -2.94 16.89 8.20
C LEU A 48 -2.80 18.01 7.15
N LEU A 49 -3.06 17.70 5.87
CA LEU A 49 -3.09 18.67 4.77
C LEU A 49 -4.49 19.29 4.56
N GLY A 50 -5.44 19.02 5.45
CA GLY A 50 -6.80 19.56 5.41
C GLY A 50 -7.75 18.84 4.44
N VAL A 51 -7.39 17.65 3.94
CA VAL A 51 -8.23 16.89 3.01
C VAL A 51 -9.26 16.05 3.79
N PRO A 52 -10.57 16.22 3.56
CA PRO A 52 -11.61 15.47 4.25
C PRO A 52 -11.75 14.05 3.64
N LEU A 53 -10.91 13.11 4.11
CA LEU A 53 -10.84 11.75 3.56
C LEU A 53 -11.56 10.69 4.43
N LEU A 54 -11.89 11.05 5.67
CA LEU A 54 -12.60 10.19 6.62
C LEU A 54 -14.08 10.59 6.64
N ALA A 55 -14.98 9.60 6.66
CA ALA A 55 -16.39 9.83 6.91
C ALA A 55 -16.62 10.18 8.39
N GLY A 56 -17.78 10.72 8.73
CA GLY A 56 -18.14 10.96 10.14
C GLY A 56 -18.03 9.68 10.96
N ALA A 57 -17.39 9.75 12.13
CA ALA A 57 -17.32 8.63 13.06
C ALA A 57 -18.70 8.39 13.69
N GLU A 58 -19.17 7.16 13.70
CA GLU A 58 -20.29 6.78 14.56
C GLU A 58 -19.85 6.76 16.03
N ALA A 59 -20.79 6.97 16.95
CA ALA A 59 -20.50 7.06 18.37
C ALA A 59 -19.82 5.78 18.89
N GLY A 60 -18.57 5.91 19.33
CA GLY A 60 -17.75 4.79 19.83
C GLY A 60 -16.93 4.04 18.79
N GLY A 61 -17.04 4.41 17.50
CA GLY A 61 -16.31 3.80 16.39
C GLY A 61 -15.17 4.66 15.85
N TRP A 62 -14.29 4.04 15.05
CA TRP A 62 -13.34 4.77 14.23
C TRP A 62 -14.04 5.31 12.99
N ALA A 63 -13.68 6.52 12.58
CA ALA A 63 -14.15 7.10 11.33
C ALA A 63 -13.72 6.22 10.15
N SER A 64 -14.68 5.58 9.48
CA SER A 64 -14.39 4.81 8.28
C SER A 64 -13.95 5.74 7.14
N PRO A 65 -12.93 5.38 6.35
CA PRO A 65 -12.61 6.14 5.14
C PRO A 65 -13.81 6.18 4.19
N GLY A 66 -14.05 7.34 3.57
CA GLY A 66 -14.98 7.44 2.45
C GLY A 66 -14.39 6.81 1.18
N PRO A 67 -15.15 6.74 0.06
CA PRO A 67 -14.62 6.28 -1.22
C PRO A 67 -13.36 7.04 -1.68
N ALA A 68 -13.33 8.36 -1.46
CA ALA A 68 -12.16 9.20 -1.73
C ALA A 68 -10.96 8.85 -0.81
N GLY A 69 -11.22 8.50 0.45
CA GLY A 69 -10.20 8.01 1.37
C GLY A 69 -9.59 6.70 0.90
N TYR A 70 -10.41 5.70 0.56
CA TYR A 70 -9.89 4.45 0.00
C TYR A 70 -9.08 4.66 -1.29
N ALA A 71 -9.56 5.52 -2.20
CA ALA A 71 -8.82 5.87 -3.41
C ALA A 71 -7.47 6.55 -3.09
N ALA A 72 -7.46 7.49 -2.15
CA ALA A 72 -6.24 8.17 -1.73
C ALA A 72 -5.22 7.21 -1.12
N ALA A 73 -5.65 6.33 -0.21
CA ALA A 73 -4.77 5.31 0.38
C ALA A 73 -4.19 4.37 -0.70
N ALA A 74 -5.02 3.94 -1.66
CA ALA A 74 -4.58 3.11 -2.77
C ALA A 74 -3.53 3.83 -3.65
N LEU A 75 -3.75 5.12 -3.96
CA LEU A 75 -2.80 5.92 -4.74
C LEU A 75 -1.48 6.12 -3.99
N VAL A 76 -1.51 6.38 -2.68
CA VAL A 76 -0.31 6.50 -1.86
C VAL A 76 0.50 5.21 -1.91
N TRP A 77 -0.13 4.05 -1.69
CA TRP A 77 0.57 2.77 -1.76
C TRP A 77 1.08 2.46 -3.16
N ALA A 78 0.30 2.72 -4.21
CA ALA A 78 0.76 2.55 -5.58
C ALA A 78 2.00 3.40 -5.88
N ALA A 79 2.02 4.66 -5.44
CA ALA A 79 3.17 5.54 -5.60
C ALA A 79 4.40 5.02 -4.83
N LEU A 80 4.22 4.57 -3.57
CA LEU A 80 5.30 3.99 -2.76
C LEU A 80 5.88 2.73 -3.40
N TRP A 81 5.04 1.81 -3.87
CA TRP A 81 5.50 0.59 -4.53
C TRP A 81 6.19 0.86 -5.86
N LEU A 82 5.72 1.85 -6.62
CA LEU A 82 6.38 2.26 -7.85
C LEU A 82 7.75 2.89 -7.57
N LEU A 83 7.85 3.74 -6.54
CA LEU A 83 9.11 4.35 -6.12
C LEU A 83 10.12 3.28 -5.65
N LEU A 84 9.67 2.30 -4.86
CA LEU A 84 10.51 1.19 -4.42
C LEU A 84 10.97 0.34 -5.62
N ALA A 85 10.04 -0.02 -6.51
CA ALA A 85 10.35 -0.79 -7.71
C ALA A 85 11.36 -0.07 -8.62
N HIS A 86 11.21 1.24 -8.77
CA HIS A 86 12.13 2.07 -9.54
C HIS A 86 13.51 2.14 -8.90
N SER A 87 13.58 2.34 -7.59
CA SER A 87 14.82 2.37 -6.83
C SER A 87 15.56 1.03 -6.93
N LEU A 88 14.87 -0.08 -6.72
CA LEU A 88 15.45 -1.43 -6.82
C LEU A 88 15.88 -1.76 -8.25
N ALA A 89 15.09 -1.41 -9.27
CA ALA A 89 15.47 -1.64 -10.66
C ALA A 89 16.73 -0.86 -11.08
N ARG A 90 17.06 0.24 -10.40
CA ARG A 90 18.32 1.00 -10.60
C ARG A 90 19.50 0.41 -9.85
N LEU A 91 19.27 -0.17 -8.68
CA LEU A 91 20.30 -0.76 -7.83
C LEU A 91 20.68 -2.19 -8.23
N LEU A 92 19.73 -2.93 -8.82
CA LEU A 92 19.99 -4.27 -9.31
C LEU A 92 20.98 -4.19 -10.49
N PRO A 93 22.12 -4.90 -10.41
CA PRO A 93 23.03 -5.02 -11.54
C PRO A 93 22.22 -5.51 -12.74
N ARG A 94 22.30 -4.79 -13.87
CA ARG A 94 21.85 -5.32 -15.15
C ARG A 94 22.78 -6.49 -15.44
N GLY A 95 22.39 -7.69 -15.02
CA GLY A 95 23.21 -8.89 -15.08
C GLY A 95 24.01 -8.93 -16.36
N ALA A 96 25.33 -9.05 -16.20
CA ALA A 96 26.35 -9.08 -17.22
C ALA A 96 25.90 -9.87 -18.47
N ARG A 97 25.34 -9.17 -19.45
CA ARG A 97 25.20 -9.67 -20.82
C ARG A 97 26.33 -9.05 -21.63
N ARG A 98 27.49 -9.71 -21.61
CA ARG A 98 28.59 -9.66 -22.61
C ARG A 98 29.93 -9.89 -21.91
N GLN A 99 30.26 -11.15 -21.67
CA GLN A 99 31.59 -11.72 -21.94
C GLN A 99 31.24 -13.15 -22.38
N GLY A 100 31.20 -13.50 -23.67
CA GLY A 100 32.23 -13.21 -24.66
C GLY A 100 33.24 -14.33 -24.51
#